data_AF-A0A7S2XHN9-F1
#
_entry.id   AF-A0A7S2XHN9-F1
#
_cell.length_a   1.000
_cell.length_b   1.000
_cell.length_c   1.000
_cell.angle_alpha   90.00
_cell.angle_beta   90.00
_cell.angle_gamma   90.00
#
_symmetry.space_group_name_H-M   'P 1'
#
loop_
_entity.id
_entity.type
_entity.pdbx_description
1 polymer ?
#
loop_
_entity_poly.entity_id
_entity_poly.type
_entity_poly.pdbx_seq_one_letter_code
_entity_poly.pdbx_strand_id
1 'polypeptide(L)'
;HHHHHHHHHHHNPPPGVMGCIASRDSYPVDLCEYKCFSDSTNDKANLWLYRGMVQGYNFNQDEATRCFKRGIHHDKECLMLHWAVAWINGPNYNSEGEFHNPHTAMEYMQKVREMVSRLEEKQKTLAETAGPSLNVAFLLGNAICERYSVNPDPSEGPIHNLKEYAHAMRSVAEKVPGDPDVQCLYIESLMNQAPWELWKLKSQEAKERVGRLI
;
A
#
# COMPACT_ATOMS: atom_id res chain seq x y z
N HIS A 1 -11.64 -69.60 -3.99
CA HIS A 1 -12.69 -69.11 -4.92
C HIS A 1 -13.06 -67.71 -4.44
N HIS A 2 -12.71 -66.58 -5.04
CA HIS A 2 -12.23 -66.24 -6.38
C HIS A 2 -11.32 -65.00 -6.26
N HIS A 3 -10.23 -64.96 -7.02
CA HIS A 3 -9.45 -63.74 -7.25
C HIS A 3 -10.27 -62.76 -8.12
N HIS A 4 -10.21 -61.47 -7.83
CA HIS A 4 -10.55 -60.41 -8.77
C HIS A 4 -9.39 -59.42 -8.88
N HIS A 5 -8.72 -59.49 -10.03
CA HIS A 5 -7.76 -58.51 -10.51
C HIS A 5 -8.49 -57.21 -10.86
N HIS A 6 -8.08 -56.09 -10.27
CA HIS A 6 -8.36 -54.78 -10.83
C HIS A 6 -7.16 -54.31 -11.65
N HIS A 7 -7.35 -54.26 -12.96
CA HIS A 7 -6.42 -53.71 -13.92
C HIS A 7 -6.21 -52.21 -13.69
N HIS A 8 -4.94 -51.81 -13.59
CA HIS A 8 -4.51 -50.41 -13.73
C HIS A 8 -4.80 -49.92 -15.15
N HIS A 9 -5.74 -48.98 -15.30
CA HIS A 9 -5.80 -48.15 -16.49
C HIS A 9 -4.96 -46.88 -16.24
N HIS A 10 -3.74 -46.89 -16.76
CA HIS A 10 -2.99 -45.66 -16.99
C HIS A 10 -3.68 -44.86 -18.09
N HIS A 11 -4.46 -43.86 -17.71
CA HIS A 11 -4.82 -42.78 -18.63
C HIS A 11 -3.60 -41.90 -18.86
N ASN A 12 -2.92 -42.09 -19.98
CA ASN A 12 -2.02 -41.07 -20.50
C ASN A 12 -2.87 -39.85 -20.90
N PRO A 13 -2.56 -38.64 -20.41
CA PRO A 13 -3.21 -37.43 -20.89
C PRO A 13 -2.85 -37.21 -22.38
N PRO A 14 -3.75 -36.59 -23.16
CA PRO A 14 -3.52 -36.35 -24.58
C PRO A 14 -2.30 -35.42 -24.78
N PRO A 15 -1.50 -35.65 -25.83
CA PRO A 15 -0.35 -34.81 -26.12
C PRO A 15 -0.84 -33.47 -26.67
N GLY A 16 -0.82 -32.41 -25.86
CA GLY A 16 -1.25 -31.10 -26.36
C GLY A 16 -1.50 -29.97 -25.37
N VAL A 17 -1.30 -30.16 -24.05
CA VAL A 17 -1.33 -29.03 -23.12
C VAL A 17 0.03 -28.95 -22.42
N MET A 18 1.00 -28.42 -23.14
CA MET A 18 2.15 -27.78 -22.51
C MET A 18 1.57 -26.58 -21.76
N GLY A 19 1.15 -26.80 -20.52
CA GLY A 19 0.77 -25.71 -19.63
C GLY A 19 1.96 -24.77 -19.60
N CYS A 20 1.83 -23.61 -20.26
CA CYS A 20 2.79 -22.55 -20.09
C CYS A 20 2.84 -22.32 -18.59
N ILE A 21 3.94 -22.71 -17.95
CA ILE A 21 4.28 -22.22 -16.63
C ILE A 21 4.38 -20.73 -16.86
N ALA A 22 3.28 -20.02 -16.61
CA ALA A 22 3.22 -18.59 -16.75
C ALA A 22 4.44 -18.10 -15.98
N SER A 23 5.34 -17.39 -16.67
CA SER A 23 6.61 -16.98 -16.06
C SER A 23 6.27 -16.38 -14.70
N ARG A 24 7.15 -16.52 -13.69
CA ARG A 24 6.85 -15.90 -12.41
C ARG A 24 6.32 -14.50 -12.69
N ASP A 25 6.97 -13.70 -13.54
CA ASP A 25 6.65 -12.29 -13.84
C ASP A 25 5.38 -12.03 -14.69
N SER A 26 4.67 -13.06 -15.12
CA SER A 26 3.40 -12.92 -15.82
C SER A 26 2.31 -12.31 -14.92
N TYR A 27 1.52 -11.43 -15.52
CA TYR A 27 0.36 -10.81 -14.88
C TYR A 27 -0.84 -11.01 -15.80
N PRO A 28 -1.93 -11.64 -15.33
CA PRO A 28 -2.99 -12.14 -16.22
C PRO A 28 -3.96 -11.05 -16.70
N VAL A 29 -3.82 -9.82 -16.20
CA VAL A 29 -4.71 -8.70 -16.50
C VAL A 29 -3.90 -7.59 -17.18
N ASP A 30 -4.42 -7.05 -18.27
CA ASP A 30 -3.89 -5.82 -18.85
C ASP A 30 -4.44 -4.62 -18.06
N LEU A 31 -3.53 -3.86 -17.45
CA LEU A 31 -3.86 -2.65 -16.70
C LEU A 31 -3.39 -1.46 -17.54
N CYS A 32 -4.19 -0.38 -17.58
CA CYS A 32 -3.85 0.85 -18.29
C CYS A 32 -2.44 1.36 -17.95
N GLU A 33 -1.83 2.14 -18.83
CA GLU A 33 -0.53 2.75 -18.55
C GLU A 33 -0.65 3.71 -17.35
N TYR A 34 -0.12 3.27 -16.22
CA TYR A 34 -0.10 4.01 -14.96
C TYR A 34 1.32 4.02 -14.43
N LYS A 35 1.77 5.19 -13.98
CA LYS A 35 3.07 5.39 -13.35
C LYS A 35 2.85 6.32 -12.16
N CYS A 36 3.09 5.79 -10.99
CA CYS A 36 3.21 6.60 -9.80
C CYS A 36 4.68 6.90 -9.53
N PHE A 37 4.86 7.78 -8.55
CA PHE A 37 6.11 8.00 -7.89
C PHE A 37 6.79 6.68 -7.40
N SER A 38 8.13 6.56 -7.55
CA SER A 38 8.94 5.47 -6.98
C SER A 38 10.38 5.91 -6.70
N ASP A 39 10.97 5.41 -5.62
CA ASP A 39 12.39 5.57 -5.28
C ASP A 39 13.29 4.44 -5.82
N SER A 40 12.73 3.47 -6.56
CA SER A 40 13.49 2.39 -7.19
C SER A 40 13.95 2.72 -8.61
N THR A 41 15.17 2.32 -8.95
CA THR A 41 15.69 2.33 -10.33
C THR A 41 15.47 0.98 -11.05
N ASN A 42 14.84 0.00 -10.39
CA ASN A 42 14.55 -1.30 -10.98
C ASN A 42 13.18 -1.30 -11.68
N ASP A 43 13.19 -1.39 -13.01
CA ASP A 43 11.97 -1.37 -13.82
C ASP A 43 10.94 -2.45 -13.43
N LYS A 44 11.39 -3.63 -12.99
CA LYS A 44 10.47 -4.68 -12.52
C LYS A 44 9.84 -4.30 -11.19
N ALA A 45 10.59 -3.72 -10.26
CA ALA A 45 10.05 -3.25 -8.99
C ALA A 45 8.99 -2.15 -9.23
N ASN A 46 9.31 -1.18 -10.09
CA ASN A 46 8.40 -0.11 -10.50
C ASN A 46 7.14 -0.66 -11.16
N LEU A 47 7.26 -1.61 -12.08
CA LEU A 47 6.09 -2.25 -12.72
C LEU A 47 5.15 -2.90 -11.69
N TRP A 48 5.70 -3.60 -10.70
CA TRP A 48 4.89 -4.22 -9.65
C TRP A 48 4.28 -3.22 -8.67
N LEU A 49 4.98 -2.11 -8.39
CA LEU A 49 4.41 -0.99 -7.65
C LEU A 49 3.20 -0.41 -8.39
N TYR A 50 3.33 -0.13 -9.69
CA TYR A 50 2.26 0.44 -10.51
C TYR A 50 1.03 -0.46 -10.55
N ARG A 51 1.22 -1.76 -10.78
CA ARG A 51 0.14 -2.76 -10.75
C ARG A 51 -0.55 -2.79 -9.38
N GLY A 52 0.22 -2.76 -8.30
CA GLY A 52 -0.33 -2.79 -6.96
C GLY A 52 -1.13 -1.53 -6.62
N MET A 53 -0.66 -0.35 -7.03
CA MET A 53 -1.38 0.91 -6.83
C MET A 53 -2.71 0.94 -7.57
N VAL A 54 -2.74 0.49 -8.84
CA VAL A 54 -3.99 0.37 -9.61
C VAL A 54 -4.98 -0.57 -8.91
N GLN A 55 -4.51 -1.70 -8.37
CA GLN A 55 -5.36 -2.62 -7.62
C GLN A 55 -5.85 -2.00 -6.31
N GLY A 56 -5.00 -1.25 -5.61
CA GLY A 56 -5.34 -0.54 -4.39
C GLY A 56 -6.43 0.50 -4.60
N TYR A 57 -6.31 1.33 -5.65
CA TYR A 57 -7.33 2.30 -6.03
C TYR A 57 -8.65 1.66 -6.50
N ASN A 58 -8.61 0.41 -6.96
CA ASN A 58 -9.80 -0.39 -7.27
C ASN A 58 -10.30 -1.23 -6.08
N PHE A 59 -9.82 -0.96 -4.86
CA PHE A 59 -10.22 -1.65 -3.63
C PHE A 59 -9.94 -3.17 -3.63
N ASN A 60 -8.97 -3.63 -4.42
CA ASN A 60 -8.52 -5.02 -4.43
C ASN A 60 -7.28 -5.18 -3.54
N GLN A 61 -7.48 -5.20 -2.21
CA GLN A 61 -6.38 -5.14 -1.24
C GLN A 61 -5.44 -6.35 -1.30
N ASP A 62 -5.98 -7.56 -1.49
CA ASP A 62 -5.20 -8.80 -1.53
C ASP A 62 -4.25 -8.83 -2.73
N GLU A 63 -4.77 -8.46 -3.90
CA GLU A 63 -3.99 -8.44 -5.12
C GLU A 63 -2.96 -7.29 -5.13
N ALA A 64 -3.33 -6.12 -4.58
CA ALA A 64 -2.40 -5.02 -4.37
C ALA A 64 -1.24 -5.45 -3.46
N THR A 65 -1.54 -6.07 -2.31
CA THR A 65 -0.53 -6.61 -1.39
C THR A 65 0.39 -7.62 -2.07
N ARG A 66 -0.16 -8.52 -2.90
CA ARG A 66 0.61 -9.49 -3.68
C ARG A 66 1.56 -8.80 -4.65
N CYS A 67 1.08 -7.78 -5.37
CA CYS A 67 1.89 -6.99 -6.29
C CYS A 67 3.04 -6.28 -5.58
N PHE A 68 2.77 -5.60 -4.45
CA PHE A 68 3.81 -4.90 -3.71
C PHE A 68 4.87 -5.86 -3.15
N LYS A 69 4.47 -6.95 -2.46
CA LYS A 69 5.43 -7.96 -1.94
C LYS A 69 6.31 -8.55 -3.04
N ARG A 70 5.77 -8.59 -4.25
CA ARG A 70 6.51 -9.02 -5.42
C ARG A 70 7.47 -7.96 -5.97
N GLY A 71 7.09 -6.70 -5.99
CA GLY A 71 8.04 -5.61 -6.25
C GLY A 71 9.22 -5.65 -5.29
N ILE A 72 8.95 -5.93 -4.01
CA ILE A 72 9.99 -6.05 -2.95
C ILE A 72 10.98 -7.19 -3.23
N HIS A 73 10.54 -8.25 -3.92
CA HIS A 73 11.45 -9.31 -4.37
C HIS A 73 12.48 -8.80 -5.39
N HIS A 74 12.11 -7.82 -6.22
CA HIS A 74 13.01 -7.21 -7.20
C HIS A 74 13.85 -6.08 -6.62
N ASP A 75 13.30 -5.30 -5.69
CA ASP A 75 14.02 -4.27 -4.95
C ASP A 75 13.60 -4.22 -3.49
N LYS A 76 14.46 -4.72 -2.61
CA LYS A 76 14.20 -4.80 -1.16
C LYS A 76 14.36 -3.47 -0.45
N GLU A 77 15.08 -2.52 -1.05
CA GLU A 77 15.36 -1.21 -0.44
C GLU A 77 14.44 -0.10 -0.98
N CYS A 78 13.48 -0.43 -1.86
CA CYS A 78 12.46 0.51 -2.32
C CYS A 78 11.47 0.82 -1.20
N LEU A 79 11.56 2.03 -0.64
CA LEU A 79 10.71 2.51 0.44
C LEU A 79 9.23 2.49 0.02
N MET A 80 8.92 2.92 -1.21
CA MET A 80 7.54 2.99 -1.68
C MET A 80 6.83 1.65 -1.70
N LEU A 81 7.54 0.55 -1.98
CA LEU A 81 6.93 -0.77 -1.98
C LEU A 81 6.58 -1.24 -0.57
N HIS A 82 7.43 -0.98 0.43
CA HIS A 82 7.10 -1.29 1.83
C HIS A 82 6.00 -0.38 2.37
N TRP A 83 6.07 0.92 2.04
CA TRP A 83 5.03 1.91 2.32
C TRP A 83 3.67 1.44 1.78
N ALA A 84 3.63 0.95 0.54
CA ALA A 84 2.40 0.55 -0.11
C ALA A 84 1.76 -0.68 0.54
N VAL A 85 2.57 -1.65 1.00
CA VAL A 85 2.07 -2.80 1.80
C VAL A 85 1.46 -2.31 3.11
N ALA A 86 2.12 -1.40 3.82
CA ALA A 86 1.61 -0.87 5.08
C ALA A 86 0.35 -0.01 4.90
N TRP A 87 0.25 0.74 3.79
CA TRP A 87 -0.92 1.54 3.42
C TRP A 87 -2.13 0.67 3.15
N ILE A 88 -2.02 -0.31 2.23
CA ILE A 88 -3.17 -1.08 1.76
C ILE A 88 -3.69 -2.08 2.81
N ASN A 89 -2.83 -2.54 3.73
CA ASN A 89 -3.23 -3.43 4.82
C ASN A 89 -3.75 -2.68 6.06
N GLY A 90 -3.69 -1.35 6.03
CA GLY A 90 -4.21 -0.47 7.06
C GLY A 90 -5.73 -0.32 7.05
N PRO A 91 -6.27 0.56 7.91
CA PRO A 91 -7.67 0.95 7.82
C PRO A 91 -7.98 1.63 6.48
N ASN A 92 -9.23 1.60 6.05
CA ASN A 92 -9.71 2.35 4.90
C ASN A 92 -11.13 2.84 5.16
N TYR A 93 -11.65 3.64 4.22
CA TYR A 93 -12.95 4.28 4.37
C TYR A 93 -14.10 3.29 4.63
N ASN A 94 -14.01 2.10 4.01
CA ASN A 94 -15.05 1.08 4.11
C ASN A 94 -14.95 0.22 5.37
N SER A 95 -13.84 0.30 6.13
CA SER A 95 -13.57 -0.61 7.23
C SER A 95 -13.89 -0.06 8.61
N GLU A 96 -14.50 1.12 8.73
CA GLU A 96 -14.83 1.75 10.03
C GLU A 96 -13.62 1.83 10.99
N GLY A 97 -12.40 1.91 10.45
CA GLY A 97 -11.15 1.92 11.22
C GLY A 97 -10.54 0.54 11.46
N GLU A 98 -11.18 -0.55 11.06
CA GLU A 98 -10.60 -1.90 11.10
C GLU A 98 -9.49 -2.06 10.06
N PHE A 99 -8.47 -2.84 10.42
CA PHE A 99 -7.38 -3.17 9.50
C PHE A 99 -7.81 -4.29 8.55
N HIS A 100 -7.33 -4.24 7.30
CA HIS A 100 -7.41 -5.40 6.42
C HIS A 100 -6.55 -6.56 6.93
N ASN A 101 -5.30 -6.26 7.32
CA ASN A 101 -4.41 -7.23 7.94
C ASN A 101 -3.47 -6.53 8.93
N PRO A 102 -3.80 -6.48 10.24
CA PRO A 102 -3.04 -5.71 11.22
C PRO A 102 -1.60 -6.21 11.38
N HIS A 103 -1.37 -7.52 11.30
CA HIS A 103 -0.02 -8.09 11.39
C HIS A 103 0.87 -7.62 10.24
N THR A 104 0.37 -7.73 9.00
CA THR A 104 1.11 -7.29 7.81
C THR A 104 1.30 -5.77 7.82
N ALA A 105 0.28 -5.00 8.20
CA ALA A 105 0.40 -3.54 8.29
C ALA A 105 1.50 -3.13 9.27
N MET A 106 1.52 -3.70 10.48
CA MET A 106 2.51 -3.37 11.51
C MET A 106 3.93 -3.85 11.15
N GLU A 107 4.06 -5.04 10.55
CA GLU A 107 5.37 -5.56 10.09
C GLU A 107 6.01 -4.60 9.07
N TYR A 108 5.24 -4.18 8.07
CA TYR A 108 5.75 -3.29 7.02
C TYR A 108 5.88 -1.85 7.50
N MET A 109 5.05 -1.43 8.47
CA MET A 109 5.23 -0.13 9.12
C MET A 109 6.58 -0.06 9.84
N GLN A 110 6.96 -1.12 10.57
CA GLN A 110 8.25 -1.18 11.25
C GLN A 110 9.41 -1.07 10.25
N LYS A 111 9.32 -1.78 9.12
CA LYS A 111 10.30 -1.67 8.03
C LYS A 111 10.37 -0.25 7.47
N VAL A 112 9.23 0.40 7.24
CA VAL A 112 9.16 1.79 6.77
C VAL A 112 9.83 2.73 7.75
N ARG A 113 9.55 2.61 9.06
CA ARG A 113 10.22 3.42 10.11
C ARG A 113 11.73 3.27 10.04
N GLU A 114 12.22 2.04 10.00
CA GLU A 114 13.66 1.76 9.92
C GLU A 114 14.29 2.35 8.65
N MET A 115 13.61 2.27 7.52
CA MET A 115 14.08 2.85 6.25
C MET A 115 14.12 4.38 6.29
N VAL A 116 13.06 5.00 6.81
CA VAL A 116 12.97 6.45 7.00
C VAL A 116 14.08 6.95 7.93
N SER A 117 14.31 6.30 9.09
CA SER A 117 15.40 6.66 9.99
C SER A 117 16.78 6.56 9.33
N ARG A 118 17.04 5.51 8.54
CA ARG A 118 18.28 5.40 7.76
C ARG A 118 18.44 6.52 6.73
N LEU A 119 17.35 6.96 6.11
CA LEU A 119 17.37 8.07 5.15
C LEU A 119 17.62 9.41 5.85
N GLU A 120 17.05 9.64 7.04
CA GLU A 120 17.31 10.83 7.85
C GLU A 120 18.78 10.97 8.24
N GLU A 121 19.39 9.89 8.70
CA GLU A 121 20.82 9.86 9.05
C GLU A 121 21.70 10.15 7.82
N LYS A 122 21.32 9.60 6.66
CA LYS A 122 22.01 9.87 5.38
C LYS A 122 21.82 11.31 4.92
N GLN A 123 20.63 11.90 5.04
CA GLN A 123 20.40 13.30 4.66
C GLN A 123 21.14 14.28 5.58
N LYS A 124 21.26 13.98 6.89
CA LYS A 124 22.08 14.77 7.83
C LYS A 124 23.57 14.77 7.45
N THR A 125 24.04 13.74 6.74
CA THR A 125 25.44 13.59 6.32
C THR A 125 25.69 13.98 4.86
N LEU A 126 24.65 13.97 4.02
CA LEU A 126 24.68 14.26 2.59
C LEU A 126 23.54 15.22 2.25
N ALA A 127 23.75 16.51 2.48
CA ALA A 127 22.72 17.53 2.37
C ALA A 127 22.19 17.80 0.94
N GLU A 128 22.68 17.11 -0.10
CA GLU A 128 22.52 17.58 -1.50
C GLU A 128 22.16 16.52 -2.56
N THR A 129 22.02 15.23 -2.23
CA THR A 129 22.00 14.16 -3.27
C THR A 129 20.68 13.39 -3.45
N ALA A 130 19.64 13.67 -2.68
CA ALA A 130 18.35 13.01 -2.88
C ALA A 130 17.62 13.62 -4.10
N GLY A 131 17.46 12.82 -5.15
CA GLY A 131 16.69 13.22 -6.34
C GLY A 131 15.22 13.53 -5.99
N PRO A 132 14.50 14.26 -6.87
CA PRO A 132 13.08 14.61 -6.65
C PRO A 132 12.23 13.40 -6.34
N SER A 133 12.59 12.25 -6.91
CA SER A 133 12.02 10.98 -6.55
C SER A 133 12.16 10.73 -5.03
N LEU A 134 13.33 10.30 -4.56
CA LEU A 134 13.54 9.90 -3.16
C LEU A 134 12.94 10.86 -2.09
N ASN A 135 12.89 12.17 -2.34
CA ASN A 135 12.23 13.14 -1.48
C ASN A 135 10.73 12.88 -1.25
N VAL A 136 9.94 12.59 -2.29
CA VAL A 136 8.50 12.30 -2.11
C VAL A 136 8.29 10.97 -1.38
N ALA A 137 9.11 9.94 -1.69
CA ALA A 137 9.10 8.67 -0.96
C ALA A 137 9.31 8.90 0.54
N PHE A 138 10.30 9.73 0.86
CA PHE A 138 10.64 10.09 2.22
C PHE A 138 9.52 10.85 2.93
N LEU A 139 8.87 11.81 2.25
CA LEU A 139 7.72 12.54 2.79
C LEU A 139 6.54 11.61 3.07
N LEU A 140 6.20 10.73 2.12
CA LEU A 140 5.12 9.74 2.28
C LEU A 140 5.44 8.70 3.37
N GLY A 141 6.71 8.26 3.45
CA GLY A 141 7.22 7.37 4.48
C GLY A 141 7.09 7.96 5.88
N ASN A 142 7.48 9.22 6.06
CA ASN A 142 7.27 9.92 7.33
C ASN A 142 5.79 10.04 7.67
N ALA A 143 4.96 10.46 6.71
CA ALA A 143 3.53 10.63 6.97
C ALA A 143 2.88 9.32 7.42
N ILE A 144 3.16 8.20 6.77
CA ILE A 144 2.53 6.92 7.15
C ILE A 144 3.01 6.42 8.52
N CYS A 145 4.21 6.81 8.97
CA CYS A 145 4.69 6.51 10.32
C CYS A 145 3.84 7.17 11.42
N GLU A 146 3.19 8.30 11.13
CA GLU A 146 2.24 8.95 12.05
C GLU A 146 0.91 8.20 12.13
N ARG A 147 0.60 7.35 11.14
CA ARG A 147 -0.67 6.62 11.08
C ARG A 147 -0.84 5.60 12.19
N TYR A 148 0.25 5.09 12.76
CA TYR A 148 0.21 4.06 13.80
C TYR A 148 1.07 4.47 14.98
N SER A 149 0.64 4.11 16.19
CA SER A 149 1.47 4.29 17.39
C SER A 149 2.67 3.33 17.36
N VAL A 150 3.82 3.76 17.91
CA VAL A 150 5.07 2.97 17.90
C VAL A 150 4.97 1.73 18.81
N ASN A 151 4.14 1.79 19.86
CA ASN A 151 3.83 0.67 20.75
C ASN A 151 2.35 0.77 21.17
N PRO A 152 1.42 0.33 20.31
CA PRO A 152 0.01 0.47 20.61
C PRO A 152 -0.38 -0.50 21.71
N ASP A 153 -0.97 0.01 22.80
CA ASP A 153 -1.71 -0.81 23.75
C ASP A 153 -3.15 -0.94 23.24
N PRO A 154 -3.61 -2.16 22.86
CA PRO A 154 -4.99 -2.36 22.39
C PRO A 154 -6.06 -1.98 23.43
N SER A 155 -5.71 -1.87 24.70
CA SER A 155 -6.60 -1.46 25.78
C SER A 155 -6.77 0.06 25.90
N GLU A 156 -5.88 0.86 25.28
CA GLU A 156 -5.90 2.33 25.34
C GLU A 156 -6.65 2.98 24.16
N GLY A 157 -7.09 2.19 23.18
CA GLY A 157 -7.88 2.66 22.05
C GLY A 157 -7.43 2.12 20.70
N PRO A 158 -7.88 2.73 19.60
CA PRO A 158 -7.49 2.30 18.26
C PRO A 158 -5.98 2.42 18.05
N ILE A 159 -5.39 1.41 17.42
CA ILE A 159 -3.94 1.34 17.11
C ILE A 159 -3.49 2.46 16.14
N HIS A 160 -4.45 3.04 15.40
CA HIS A 160 -4.22 4.04 14.37
C HIS A 160 -4.49 5.47 14.86
N ASN A 161 -3.72 6.43 14.35
CA ASN A 161 -3.87 7.87 14.59
C ASN A 161 -4.30 8.58 13.29
N LEU A 162 -5.54 8.37 12.84
CA LEU A 162 -6.01 8.86 11.53
C LEU A 162 -5.95 10.39 11.41
N LYS A 163 -6.14 11.11 12.52
CA LYS A 163 -6.03 12.57 12.57
C LYS A 163 -4.60 13.04 12.31
N GLU A 164 -3.62 12.45 13.01
CA GLU A 164 -2.21 12.82 12.84
C GLU A 164 -1.68 12.39 11.47
N TYR A 165 -2.13 11.24 10.96
CA TYR A 165 -1.84 10.84 9.59
C TYR A 165 -2.33 11.87 8.57
N ALA A 166 -3.57 12.35 8.71
CA ALA A 166 -4.11 13.34 7.78
C ALA A 166 -3.43 14.71 7.89
N HIS A 167 -3.03 15.13 9.10
CA HIS A 167 -2.20 16.32 9.28
C HIS A 167 -0.83 16.17 8.59
N ALA A 168 -0.19 15.01 8.74
CA ALA A 168 1.07 14.73 8.06
C ALA A 168 0.89 14.71 6.53
N MET A 169 -0.17 14.05 6.03
CA MET A 169 -0.49 14.02 4.60
C MET A 169 -0.82 15.40 4.01
N ARG A 170 -1.47 16.29 4.77
CA ARG A 170 -1.66 17.70 4.37
C ARG A 170 -0.30 18.36 4.07
N SER A 171 0.66 18.19 4.97
CA SER A 171 2.01 18.73 4.80
C SER A 171 2.73 18.16 3.58
N VAL A 172 2.48 16.90 3.23
CA VAL A 172 3.03 16.28 2.00
C VAL A 172 2.35 16.87 0.76
N ALA A 173 1.02 16.99 0.77
CA ALA A 173 0.24 17.54 -0.35
C ALA A 173 0.62 19.00 -0.66
N GLU A 174 0.90 19.81 0.37
CA GLU A 174 1.39 21.19 0.19
C GLU A 174 2.80 21.25 -0.41
N LYS A 175 3.68 20.31 -0.07
CA LYS A 175 5.05 20.22 -0.62
C LYS A 175 5.10 19.63 -2.02
N VAL A 176 4.09 18.84 -2.40
CA VAL A 176 4.02 18.13 -3.69
C VAL A 176 2.66 18.39 -4.37
N PRO A 177 2.33 19.66 -4.70
CA PRO A 177 1.00 20.02 -5.19
C PRO A 177 0.69 19.50 -6.61
N GLY A 178 1.72 19.16 -7.39
CA GLY A 178 1.58 18.71 -8.78
C GLY A 178 1.39 17.20 -8.96
N ASP A 179 1.45 16.41 -7.89
CA ASP A 179 1.33 14.95 -7.96
C ASP A 179 -0.11 14.51 -7.61
N PRO A 180 -0.88 13.97 -8.57
CA PRO A 180 -2.27 13.58 -8.34
C PRO A 180 -2.43 12.43 -7.35
N ASP A 181 -1.45 11.51 -7.26
CA ASP A 181 -1.50 10.39 -6.32
C ASP A 181 -1.33 10.90 -4.89
N VAL A 182 -0.42 11.86 -4.67
CA VAL A 182 -0.25 12.52 -3.37
C VAL A 182 -1.53 13.25 -2.95
N GLN A 183 -2.16 14.00 -3.86
CA GLN A 183 -3.43 14.69 -3.55
C GLN A 183 -4.55 13.68 -3.24
N CYS A 184 -4.63 12.59 -4.00
CA CYS A 184 -5.60 11.53 -3.77
C CYS A 184 -5.41 10.86 -2.39
N LEU A 185 -4.17 10.53 -2.03
CA LEU A 185 -3.82 9.95 -0.72
C LEU A 185 -4.13 10.92 0.43
N TYR A 186 -3.94 12.23 0.24
CA TYR A 186 -4.34 13.21 1.23
C TYR A 186 -5.87 13.25 1.42
N ILE A 187 -6.63 13.30 0.33
CA ILE A 187 -8.10 13.26 0.39
C ILE A 187 -8.58 11.96 1.07
N GLU A 188 -7.99 10.82 0.71
CA GLU A 188 -8.26 9.52 1.34
C GLU A 188 -8.01 9.56 2.86
N SER A 189 -6.90 10.16 3.29
CA SER A 189 -6.59 10.30 4.72
C SER A 189 -7.63 11.13 5.49
N LEU A 190 -8.22 12.16 4.85
CA LEU A 190 -9.31 12.94 5.43
C LEU A 190 -10.61 12.14 5.50
N MET A 191 -10.94 11.42 4.42
CA MET A 191 -12.14 10.59 4.35
C MET A 191 -12.14 9.51 5.43
N ASN A 192 -10.98 8.91 5.70
CA ASN A 192 -10.81 7.90 6.74
C ASN A 192 -11.10 8.43 8.16
N GLN A 193 -11.04 9.73 8.43
CA GLN A 193 -11.41 10.27 9.74
C GLN A 193 -12.92 10.24 10.01
N ALA A 194 -13.73 10.11 8.96
CA ALA A 194 -15.19 10.15 9.03
C ALA A 194 -15.80 9.07 8.12
N PRO A 195 -15.51 7.78 8.37
CA PRO A 195 -15.99 6.68 7.53
C PRO A 195 -17.52 6.69 7.50
N TRP A 196 -18.10 6.55 6.31
CA TRP A 196 -19.54 6.57 6.05
C TRP A 196 -20.30 7.86 6.45
N GLU A 197 -19.63 8.92 6.91
CA GLU A 197 -20.31 10.14 7.39
C GLU A 197 -20.39 11.27 6.36
N LEU A 198 -19.71 11.15 5.21
CA LEU A 198 -19.66 12.17 4.16
C LEU A 198 -21.05 12.56 3.62
N TRP A 199 -22.02 11.65 3.73
CA TRP A 199 -23.38 11.79 3.21
C TRP A 199 -24.39 12.30 4.27
N LYS A 200 -23.98 12.44 5.55
CA LYS A 200 -24.85 12.96 6.62
C LYS A 200 -24.97 14.49 6.56
N LEU A 201 -25.30 15.04 5.39
CA LEU A 201 -25.48 16.48 5.13
C LEU A 201 -26.81 17.03 5.68
N LYS A 202 -27.33 16.48 6.79
CA LYS A 202 -28.59 16.95 7.39
C LYS A 202 -28.41 18.02 8.46
N SER A 203 -27.23 18.11 9.10
CA SER A 203 -26.98 19.08 10.16
C SER A 203 -25.88 20.09 9.79
N GLN A 204 -25.99 21.30 10.34
CA GLN A 204 -24.98 22.35 10.17
C GLN A 204 -23.63 21.96 10.78
N GLU A 205 -23.64 21.16 11.85
CA GLU A 205 -22.44 20.57 12.46
C GLU A 205 -21.67 19.65 11.50
N ALA A 206 -22.35 18.82 10.71
CA ALA A 206 -21.69 17.95 9.74
C ALA A 206 -21.01 18.78 8.63
N LYS A 207 -21.65 19.87 8.19
CA LYS A 207 -21.08 20.81 7.20
C LYS A 207 -19.86 21.54 7.75
N GLU A 208 -19.93 22.04 8.98
CA GLU A 208 -18.79 22.70 9.63
C GLU A 208 -17.62 21.72 9.86
N ARG A 209 -17.90 20.46 10.19
CA ARG A 209 -16.88 19.46 10.47
C ARG A 209 -16.17 19.01 9.19
N VAL A 210 -16.90 18.83 8.09
CA VAL A 210 -16.31 18.64 6.75
C VAL A 210 -15.52 19.89 6.33
N GLY A 211 -16.06 21.10 6.54
CA GLY A 211 -15.35 22.36 6.26
C GLY A 211 -14.13 22.64 7.15
N ARG A 212 -13.95 21.90 8.26
CA ARG A 212 -12.73 21.92 9.09
C ARG A 212 -11.70 20.87 8.65
N LEU A 213 -12.13 19.84 7.91
CA LEU A 213 -11.26 18.77 7.40
C LEU A 213 -10.55 19.19 6.11
N ILE A 214 -11.27 19.91 5.24
CA ILE A 214 -10.79 20.47 3.97
C ILE A 214 -10.15 21.83 4.25
#